data_AF-A0A1M7B6K5-F1
#
_entry.id   AF-A0A1M7B6K5-F1
#
_cell.length_a   1.000
_cell.length_b   1.000
_cell.length_c   1.000
_cell.angle_alpha   90.00
_cell.angle_beta   90.00
_cell.angle_gamma   90.00
#
_symmetry.space_group_name_H-M   'P 1'
#
loop_
_entity.id
_entity.type
_entity.pdbx_description
1 polymer ?
#
loop_
_entity_poly.entity_id
_entity_poly.type
_entity_poly.pdbx_seq_one_letter_code
_entity_poly.pdbx_strand_id
1 'polypeptide(L)'
;MSTKKELQNRIDQFDEDQLKENGVFGIFTYGGDSSENYIKANKDGLELYALRLLKIARDLEDTLPDNNENDIWFDKENWIDENSEVFINYVEQIVDKQKDIEGQQNTKFSDNLALYGCIFILMFLLFSILVGVSTMFGWFFN
;
A
#
# COMPACT_ATOMS: atom_id res chain seq x y z
N MET A 1 27.92 4.45 -9.97
CA MET A 1 27.06 3.26 -9.93
C MET A 1 27.88 2.17 -9.27
N SER A 2 27.42 1.61 -8.15
CA SER A 2 28.14 0.49 -7.52
C SER A 2 28.05 -0.72 -8.43
N THR A 3 29.14 -1.48 -8.55
CA THR A 3 29.10 -2.71 -9.36
C THR A 3 28.29 -3.79 -8.64
N LYS A 4 27.69 -4.72 -9.40
CA LYS A 4 27.01 -5.90 -8.84
C LYS A 4 27.84 -6.62 -7.76
N LYS A 5 29.16 -6.74 -7.98
CA LYS A 5 30.11 -7.33 -7.02
C LYS A 5 30.26 -6.51 -5.74
N GLU A 6 30.30 -5.19 -5.84
CA GLU A 6 30.34 -4.31 -4.67
C GLU A 6 29.05 -4.38 -3.85
N LEU A 7 27.88 -4.47 -4.51
CA LEU A 7 26.60 -4.67 -3.84
C LEU A 7 26.55 -6.02 -3.14
N GLN A 8 26.98 -7.10 -3.81
CA GLN A 8 27.06 -8.43 -3.20
C GLN A 8 27.93 -8.42 -1.95
N ASN A 9 29.13 -7.84 -2.02
CA ASN A 9 30.04 -7.75 -0.87
C ASN A 9 29.43 -6.99 0.31
N ARG A 10 28.54 -6.02 0.07
CA ARG A 10 27.82 -5.29 1.14
C ARG A 10 26.69 -6.14 1.70
N ILE A 11 25.92 -6.81 0.84
CA ILE A 11 24.84 -7.72 1.23
C ILE A 11 25.39 -8.85 2.12
N ASP A 12 26.56 -9.40 1.80
CA ASP A 12 27.21 -10.48 2.55
C ASP A 12 27.67 -10.07 3.96
N GLN A 13 27.66 -8.78 4.30
CA GLN A 13 27.99 -8.30 5.66
C GLN A 13 26.82 -8.39 6.63
N PHE A 14 25.60 -8.64 6.14
CA PHE A 14 24.41 -8.74 6.96
C PHE A 14 24.13 -10.21 7.31
N ASP A 15 23.88 -10.48 8.58
CA ASP A 15 23.32 -11.75 9.03
C ASP A 15 21.79 -11.69 8.92
N GLU A 16 21.27 -12.05 7.74
CA GLU A 16 19.84 -11.91 7.45
C GLU A 16 18.96 -12.75 8.38
N ASP A 17 19.40 -13.94 8.78
CA ASP A 17 18.62 -14.81 9.66
C ASP A 17 18.51 -14.18 11.05
N GLN A 18 19.61 -13.64 11.58
CA GLN A 18 19.60 -12.90 12.84
C GLN A 18 18.70 -11.66 12.76
N LEU A 19 18.77 -10.92 11.64
CA LEU A 19 17.95 -9.73 11.42
C LEU A 19 16.46 -10.09 11.31
N LYS A 20 16.11 -11.21 10.69
CA LYS A 20 14.72 -11.69 10.60
C LYS A 20 14.15 -12.10 11.97
N GLU A 21 14.97 -12.66 12.85
CA GLU A 21 14.54 -13.07 14.20
C GLU A 21 14.19 -11.87 15.09
N ASN A 22 14.95 -10.77 14.96
CA ASN A 22 14.84 -9.62 15.86
C ASN A 22 14.17 -8.40 15.21
N GLY A 23 14.04 -8.40 13.89
CA GLY A 23 13.61 -7.27 13.10
C GLY A 23 12.13 -6.95 13.27
N VAL A 24 11.84 -5.67 13.50
CA VAL A 24 10.49 -5.12 13.49
C VAL A 24 10.48 -3.92 12.56
N PHE A 25 9.61 -3.93 11.56
CA PHE A 25 9.45 -2.84 10.61
C PHE A 25 7.98 -2.67 10.20
N GLY A 26 7.46 -1.45 10.26
CA GLY A 26 6.13 -1.13 9.72
C GLY A 26 6.03 0.33 9.30
N ILE A 27 5.08 0.60 8.40
CA ILE A 27 4.77 1.94 7.90
C ILE A 27 3.34 2.27 8.31
N PHE A 28 3.18 3.42 8.97
CA PHE A 28 1.93 3.84 9.60
C PHE A 28 1.57 5.25 9.13
N THR A 29 0.30 5.59 9.16
CA THR A 29 -0.21 6.92 8.82
C THR A 29 -0.51 7.69 10.10
N TYR A 30 -0.14 8.96 10.13
CA TYR A 30 -0.53 9.92 11.17
C TYR A 30 -1.57 10.89 10.60
N GLY A 31 -2.44 11.45 11.45
CA GLY A 31 -3.36 12.53 11.01
C GLY A 31 -4.50 12.11 10.07
N GLY A 32 -4.58 10.85 9.64
CA GLY A 32 -5.65 10.32 8.79
C GLY A 32 -5.53 10.69 7.30
N ASP A 33 -4.46 11.39 6.91
CA ASP A 33 -4.13 11.64 5.50
C ASP A 33 -3.00 10.71 5.05
N SER A 34 -3.22 10.01 3.94
CA SER A 34 -2.24 9.15 3.26
C SER A 34 -0.91 9.83 2.90
N SER A 35 -0.82 11.17 2.97
CA SER A 35 0.42 11.92 2.77
C SER A 35 1.33 11.95 4.00
N GLU A 36 0.82 11.65 5.20
CA GLU A 36 1.54 11.73 6.47
C GLU A 36 1.95 10.35 6.98
N ASN A 37 2.86 9.67 6.27
CA ASN A 37 3.34 8.35 6.67
C ASN A 37 4.65 8.42 7.47
N TYR A 38 4.82 7.50 8.42
CA TYR A 38 6.03 7.33 9.21
C TYR A 38 6.42 5.86 9.33
N ILE A 39 7.73 5.62 9.49
CA ILE A 39 8.28 4.28 9.74
C ILE A 39 8.42 4.08 11.25
N LYS A 40 7.90 2.98 11.76
CA LYS A 40 8.18 2.49 13.11
C LYS A 40 8.95 1.18 12.99
N ALA A 41 10.21 1.22 13.38
CA ALA A 41 11.11 0.10 13.25
C ALA A 41 12.20 0.11 14.32
N ASN A 42 12.77 -1.05 14.62
CA ASN A 42 14.04 -1.13 15.33
C ASN A 42 15.21 -1.12 14.34
N LYS A 43 16.44 -1.10 14.88
CA LYS A 43 17.67 -1.10 14.06
C LYS A 43 17.67 -2.28 13.07
N ASP A 44 17.39 -3.48 13.57
CA ASP A 44 17.47 -4.71 12.80
C ASP A 44 16.43 -4.74 11.67
N GLY A 45 15.20 -4.26 11.92
CA GLY A 45 14.16 -4.13 10.90
C GLY A 45 14.49 -3.10 9.82
N LEU A 46 15.15 -1.98 10.19
CA LEU A 46 15.65 -1.00 9.21
C LEU A 46 16.77 -1.59 8.35
N GLU A 47 17.71 -2.30 8.96
CA GLU A 47 18.80 -2.98 8.25
C GLU A 47 18.26 -4.05 7.30
N LEU A 48 17.24 -4.81 7.73
CA LEU A 48 16.60 -5.83 6.93
C LEU A 48 15.84 -5.25 5.72
N TYR A 49 15.11 -4.15 5.92
CA TYR A 49 14.44 -3.44 4.82
C TYR A 49 15.46 -2.87 3.82
N ALA A 50 16.56 -2.30 4.31
CA ALA A 50 17.66 -1.82 3.47
C ALA A 50 18.35 -2.95 2.70
N LEU A 51 18.62 -4.09 3.37
CA LEU A 51 19.18 -5.30 2.75
C LEU A 51 18.33 -5.78 1.59
N ARG A 52 17.00 -5.75 1.75
CA ARG A 52 16.06 -6.12 0.69
C ARG A 52 16.17 -5.19 -0.52
N LEU A 53 16.23 -3.89 -0.31
CA LEU A 53 16.46 -2.91 -1.39
C LEU A 53 17.80 -3.11 -2.09
N LEU A 54 18.87 -3.45 -1.35
CA LEU A 54 20.18 -3.73 -1.93
C LEU A 54 20.17 -4.99 -2.81
N LYS A 55 19.48 -6.05 -2.39
CA LYS A 55 19.30 -7.26 -3.20
C LYS A 55 18.55 -6.96 -4.50
N ILE A 56 17.45 -6.20 -4.41
CA ILE A 56 16.69 -5.75 -5.57
C ILE A 56 17.60 -4.94 -6.51
N ALA A 57 18.33 -3.96 -5.99
CA ALA A 57 19.24 -3.12 -6.78
C ALA A 57 20.36 -3.93 -7.47
N ARG A 58 20.85 -5.01 -6.84
CA ARG A 58 21.85 -5.92 -7.42
C ARG A 58 21.29 -6.70 -8.61
N ASP A 59 20.02 -7.11 -8.53
CA ASP A 59 19.37 -7.99 -9.51
C ASP A 59 18.70 -7.22 -10.66
N LEU A 60 18.53 -5.91 -10.50
CA LEU A 60 17.95 -5.00 -11.50
C LEU A 60 18.72 -5.01 -12.84
N GLU A 61 20.04 -5.24 -12.83
CA GLU A 61 20.87 -5.27 -14.05
C GLU A 61 20.67 -6.55 -14.87
N ASP A 62 20.23 -7.65 -14.25
CA ASP A 62 20.04 -8.94 -14.92
C ASP A 62 18.63 -9.08 -15.53
N THR A 63 17.69 -8.25 -15.09
CA THR A 63 16.29 -8.30 -15.49
C THR A 63 16.09 -7.30 -16.63
N LEU A 64 16.28 -7.77 -17.87
CA LEU A 64 15.89 -6.97 -19.05
C LEU A 64 14.35 -6.89 -19.10
N PRO A 65 13.77 -5.70 -19.38
CA PRO A 65 12.33 -5.50 -19.45
C PRO A 65 11.78 -6.13 -20.74
N ASP A 66 11.82 -7.45 -20.84
CA ASP A 66 11.48 -8.14 -22.08
C ASP A 66 9.97 -8.37 -22.21
N ASN A 67 9.18 -8.24 -21.13
CA ASN A 67 7.74 -8.52 -21.15
C ASN A 67 6.95 -7.78 -20.07
N ASN A 68 6.68 -6.48 -20.22
CA ASN A 68 5.61 -5.71 -19.53
C ASN A 68 5.47 -5.79 -17.99
N GLU A 69 6.28 -6.56 -17.28
CA GLU A 69 6.32 -6.71 -15.83
C GLU A 69 7.65 -6.13 -15.36
N ASN A 70 7.66 -4.81 -15.15
CA ASN A 70 8.80 -4.08 -14.59
C ASN A 70 8.81 -4.12 -13.06
N ASP A 71 7.96 -4.96 -12.46
CA ASP A 71 7.68 -4.97 -11.03
C ASP A 71 8.46 -6.09 -10.34
N ILE A 72 9.41 -5.70 -9.49
CA ILE A 72 10.13 -6.64 -8.62
C ILE A 72 9.37 -6.73 -7.30
N TRP A 73 8.60 -7.82 -7.13
CA TRP A 73 7.76 -8.03 -5.96
C TRP A 73 8.59 -8.32 -4.69
N PHE A 74 8.13 -7.76 -3.57
CA PHE A 74 8.62 -8.14 -2.26
C PHE A 74 8.02 -9.49 -1.86
N ASP A 75 8.84 -10.37 -1.31
CA ASP A 75 8.33 -11.60 -0.69
C ASP A 75 7.50 -11.25 0.53
N LYS A 76 6.44 -12.02 0.78
CA LYS A 76 5.67 -11.89 2.02
C LYS A 76 6.53 -12.40 3.18
N GLU A 77 6.93 -11.49 4.05
CA GLU A 77 7.87 -11.78 5.12
C GLU A 77 7.28 -11.46 6.50
N ASN A 78 7.67 -12.23 7.51
CA ASN A 78 7.06 -12.21 8.85
C ASN A 78 7.59 -11.06 9.76
N TRP A 79 8.63 -10.36 9.33
CA TRP A 79 9.27 -9.26 10.09
C TRP A 79 8.63 -7.90 9.83
N ILE A 80 7.69 -7.82 8.87
CA ILE A 80 6.84 -6.66 8.66
C ILE A 80 5.71 -6.72 9.70
N ASP A 81 5.53 -5.65 10.46
CA ASP A 81 4.45 -5.52 11.45
C ASP A 81 3.11 -5.79 10.78
N GLU A 82 2.35 -6.75 11.31
CA GLU A 82 1.03 -7.11 10.81
C GLU A 82 0.02 -5.95 10.86
N ASN A 83 0.30 -4.96 11.72
CA ASN A 83 -0.49 -3.73 11.87
C ASN A 83 0.02 -2.59 11.00
N SER A 84 1.03 -2.82 10.14
CA SER A 84 1.46 -1.83 9.16
C SER A 84 0.25 -1.39 8.33
N GLU A 85 0.07 -0.09 8.20
CA GLU A 85 -1.07 0.49 7.48
C GLU A 85 -0.74 0.66 5.99
N VAL A 86 0.54 0.80 5.67
CA VAL A 86 1.06 0.89 4.31
C VAL A 86 1.92 -0.34 4.00
N PHE A 87 1.69 -0.93 2.81
CA PHE A 87 2.45 -2.07 2.31
C PHE A 87 3.11 -1.73 0.98
N ILE A 88 4.42 -1.90 0.91
CA ILE A 88 5.19 -1.75 -0.33
C ILE A 88 5.28 -3.12 -0.97
N ASN A 89 4.48 -3.33 -2.02
CA ASN A 89 4.33 -4.65 -2.64
C ASN A 89 5.41 -4.96 -3.66
N TYR A 90 5.90 -3.97 -4.38
CA TYR A 90 6.90 -4.14 -5.44
C TYR A 90 7.74 -2.87 -5.62
N VAL A 91 8.88 -3.04 -6.29
CA VAL A 91 9.70 -1.95 -6.83
C VAL A 91 9.50 -1.93 -8.34
N GLU A 92 8.99 -0.82 -8.87
CA GLU A 92 8.89 -0.60 -10.31
C GLU A 92 10.25 -0.18 -10.87
N GLN A 93 10.76 -0.91 -11.86
CA GLN A 93 11.97 -0.54 -12.60
C GLN A 93 11.66 0.56 -13.63
N ILE A 94 12.28 1.73 -13.44
CA ILE A 94 12.16 2.86 -14.37
C ILE A 94 13.36 2.86 -15.31
N VAL A 95 13.12 2.52 -16.59
CA VAL A 95 14.16 2.44 -17.63
C VAL A 95 14.47 3.81 -18.24
N ASP A 96 13.50 4.72 -18.24
CA ASP A 96 13.61 6.03 -18.87
C ASP A 96 13.61 7.16 -17.84
N LYS A 97 14.68 7.96 -17.80
CA LYS A 97 14.88 9.04 -16.81
C LYS A 97 13.85 10.18 -16.91
N GLN A 98 12.98 10.15 -17.92
CA GLN A 98 12.07 11.25 -18.26
C GLN A 98 10.60 11.01 -17.93
N LYS A 99 10.21 9.85 -17.40
CA LYS A 99 8.88 9.79 -16.77
C LYS A 99 8.97 10.62 -15.49
N ASP A 100 8.37 11.81 -15.52
CA ASP A 100 7.95 12.49 -14.31
C ASP A 100 7.31 11.43 -13.41
N ILE A 101 7.79 11.32 -12.17
CA ILE A 101 7.13 10.53 -11.13
C ILE A 101 5.87 11.32 -10.78
N GLU A 102 4.91 11.37 -11.71
CA GLU A 102 3.55 11.76 -11.42
C GLU A 102 3.02 10.66 -10.51
N GLY A 103 3.09 10.90 -9.20
CA GLY A 103 2.45 10.03 -8.22
C GLY A 103 1.02 9.83 -8.69
N GLN A 104 0.65 8.59 -9.02
CA GLN A 104 -0.72 8.24 -9.34
C GLN A 104 -1.57 8.66 -8.14
N GLN A 105 -2.25 9.81 -8.25
CA GLN A 105 -3.30 10.21 -7.33
C GLN A 105 -4.47 9.24 -7.55
N ASN A 106 -4.43 8.11 -6.84
CA ASN A 106 -5.58 7.24 -6.68
C ASN A 106 -6.58 7.88 -5.71
N THR A 107 -7.22 8.99 -6.11
CA THR A 107 -8.34 9.57 -5.37
C THR A 107 -9.36 10.12 -6.36
N LYS A 108 -10.37 9.31 -6.71
CA LYS A 108 -11.66 9.82 -7.24
C LYS A 108 -12.76 8.77 -7.44
N PHE A 109 -12.45 7.48 -7.45
CA PHE A 109 -13.50 6.47 -7.67
C PHE A 109 -14.27 6.11 -6.38
N SER A 110 -13.60 6.08 -5.22
CA SER A 110 -14.23 5.79 -3.91
C SER A 110 -15.15 6.92 -3.43
N ASP A 111 -14.70 8.17 -3.54
CA ASP A 111 -15.40 9.33 -2.98
C ASP A 111 -16.78 9.54 -3.62
N ASN A 112 -16.90 9.22 -4.92
CA ASN A 112 -18.16 9.33 -5.62
C ASN A 112 -19.13 8.20 -5.23
N LEU A 113 -18.65 6.96 -5.06
CA LEU A 113 -19.51 5.82 -4.72
C LEU A 113 -20.16 5.97 -3.34
N ALA A 114 -19.39 6.46 -2.36
CA ALA A 114 -19.88 6.71 -1.01
C ALA A 114 -20.95 7.82 -0.99
N LEU A 115 -20.75 8.90 -1.77
CA LEU A 115 -21.72 9.98 -1.88
C LEU A 115 -23.04 9.50 -2.52
N TYR A 116 -22.98 8.77 -3.63
CA TYR A 116 -24.16 8.23 -4.29
C TYR A 116 -24.88 7.19 -3.41
N GLY A 117 -24.14 6.36 -2.67
CA GLY A 117 -24.70 5.40 -1.72
C GLY A 117 -25.49 6.07 -0.59
N CYS A 118 -24.93 7.11 0.02
CA CYS A 118 -25.61 7.87 1.08
C CYS A 118 -26.91 8.54 0.58
N ILE A 119 -26.88 9.14 -0.61
CA ILE A 119 -28.07 9.80 -1.20
C ILE A 119 -29.16 8.76 -1.49
N PHE A 120 -28.81 7.59 -2.03
CA PHE A 120 -29.76 6.52 -2.32
C PHE A 120 -30.43 6.00 -1.05
N ILE A 121 -29.65 5.76 0.02
CA ILE A 121 -30.17 5.30 1.32
C ILE A 121 -31.13 6.34 1.92
N LEU A 122 -30.77 7.62 1.85
CA LEU A 122 -31.61 8.70 2.36
C LEU A 122 -32.94 8.80 1.60
N MET A 123 -32.91 8.66 0.27
CA MET A 123 -34.11 8.63 -0.57
C MET A 123 -35.00 7.43 -0.25
N PHE A 124 -34.42 6.24 -0.05
CA PHE A 124 -35.15 5.02 0.32
C PHE A 124 -35.83 5.15 1.70
N LEU A 125 -35.16 5.77 2.67
CA LEU A 125 -35.71 6.05 4.00
C LEU A 125 -36.93 6.98 3.92
N LEU A 126 -36.83 8.08 3.17
CA LEU A 126 -37.94 9.02 2.97
C LEU A 126 -39.13 8.34 2.31
N PHE A 127 -38.88 7.49 1.30
CA PHE A 127 -39.93 6.74 0.63
C PHE A 127 -40.63 5.77 1.58
N SER A 128 -39.86 5.06 2.41
CA SER A 128 -40.40 4.12 3.41
C SER A 128 -41.26 4.82 4.46
N ILE A 129 -40.86 6.02 4.90
CA ILE A 129 -41.66 6.85 5.82
C ILE A 129 -42.99 7.25 5.17
N LEU A 130 -42.96 7.74 3.91
CA LEU A 130 -44.17 8.12 3.18
C LEU A 130 -45.16 6.95 3.02
N VAL A 131 -44.66 5.78 2.63
CA VAL A 131 -45.48 4.56 2.49
C VAL A 131 -46.06 4.14 3.85
N GLY A 132 -45.27 4.16 4.91
CA GLY A 132 -45.72 3.85 6.26
C GLY A 132 -46.84 4.78 6.75
N VAL A 133 -46.67 6.09 6.54
CA VAL A 133 -47.65 7.12 6.90
C VAL A 133 -48.94 6.95 6.08
N SER A 134 -48.84 6.74 4.76
CA SER A 134 -50.00 6.49 3.90
C SER A 134 -50.78 5.24 4.33
N THR A 135 -50.06 4.17 4.69
CA THR A 135 -50.65 2.92 5.19
C THR A 135 -51.39 3.15 6.50
N MET A 136 -50.80 3.88 7.45
CA MET A 136 -51.46 4.20 8.72
C MET A 136 -52.71 5.05 8.51
N PHE A 137 -52.66 6.08 7.66
CA PHE A 137 -53.84 6.89 7.35
C PHE A 137 -54.93 6.06 6.64
N GLY A 138 -54.55 5.14 5.76
CA GLY A 138 -55.48 4.20 5.15
C GLY A 138 -56.21 3.31 6.17
N TRP A 139 -55.57 2.97 7.28
CA TRP A 139 -56.21 2.21 8.38
C TRP A 139 -57.11 3.06 9.29
N PHE A 140 -56.85 4.36 9.39
CA PHE A 140 -57.67 5.27 10.21
C PHE A 140 -58.88 5.82 9.46
N PHE A 141 -58.84 5.89 8.13
CA PHE A 141 -59.88 6.48 7.30
C PHE A 141 -60.67 5.47 6.44
N ASN A 142 -60.39 4.17 6.59
CA ASN A 142 -61.13 3.06 5.98
C ASN A 142 -61.51 2.04 7.05
#